data_AF-A0A0F6PXG5-F1
#
_entry.id   AF-A0A0F6PXG5-F1
#
_cell.length_a   1.000
_cell.length_b   1.000
_cell.length_c   1.000
_cell.angle_alpha   90.00
_cell.angle_beta   90.00
_cell.angle_gamma   90.00
#
_symmetry.space_group_name_H-M   'P 1'
#
loop_
_entity.id
_entity.type
_entity.pdbx_description
1 polymer ?
#
loop_
_entity_poly.entity_id
_entity_poly.type
_entity_poly.pdbx_seq_one_letter_code
_entity_poly.pdbx_strand_id
1 'polypeptide(L)'
;LLDIAERFGLNGTDVLENVAYARAYNTDHQSRLLLEAASMMIETRFALMVVDSATALYRTDFSGRGELSARQMHLAKFLRSLQKIADEFGVAVVITN
;
A
#
# COMPACT_ATOMS: atom_id res chain seq x y z
N LEU A 1 15.39 7.78 2.85
CA LEU A 1 15.71 7.08 1.57
C LEU A 1 17.09 7.45 1.06
N LEU A 2 17.41 8.75 0.94
CA LEU A 2 18.73 9.20 0.45
C LEU A 2 19.91 8.69 1.28
N ASP A 3 19.86 8.77 2.61
CA ASP A 3 20.94 8.23 3.47
C ASP A 3 21.13 6.71 3.32
N ILE A 4 20.04 5.99 3.04
CA ILE A 4 20.09 4.55 2.78
C ILE A 4 20.71 4.30 1.41
N ALA A 5 20.31 5.06 0.39
CA ALA A 5 20.88 4.98 -0.96
C ALA A 5 22.39 5.25 -0.93
N GLU A 6 22.83 6.30 -0.23
CA GLU A 6 24.25 6.66 -0.06
C GLU A 6 25.03 5.53 0.61
N ARG A 7 24.48 4.94 1.68
CA ARG A 7 25.09 3.78 2.35
C ARG A 7 25.36 2.60 1.40
N PHE A 8 24.50 2.40 0.40
CA PHE A 8 24.65 1.34 -0.60
C PHE A 8 25.31 1.80 -1.91
N GLY A 9 25.79 3.05 -1.99
CA GLY A 9 26.46 3.60 -3.17
C GLY A 9 25.54 3.82 -4.37
N LEU A 10 24.24 4.02 -4.15
CA LEU A 10 23.25 4.27 -5.20
C LEU A 10 23.05 5.77 -5.42
N ASN A 11 22.73 6.17 -6.66
CA ASN A 11 22.34 7.54 -6.97
C ASN A 11 20.97 7.85 -6.35
N GLY A 12 20.92 8.88 -5.51
CA GLY A 12 19.71 9.26 -4.79
C GLY A 12 18.54 9.68 -5.70
N THR A 13 18.81 10.36 -6.82
CA THR A 13 17.79 10.79 -7.78
C THR A 13 17.15 9.59 -8.45
N ASP A 14 17.96 8.67 -8.96
CA ASP A 14 17.49 7.44 -9.59
C ASP A 14 16.65 6.61 -8.59
N VAL A 15 17.07 6.54 -7.31
CA VAL A 15 16.31 5.84 -6.27
C VAL A 15 14.93 6.49 -6.04
N LEU A 16 14.85 7.81 -6.01
CA LEU A 16 13.57 8.51 -5.82
C LEU A 16 12.63 8.35 -7.02
N GLU A 17 13.17 8.37 -8.24
CA GLU A 17 12.38 8.13 -9.46
C GLU A 17 11.78 6.72 -9.52
N ASN A 18 12.44 5.75 -8.88
CA ASN A 18 11.96 4.36 -8.77
C ASN A 18 10.97 4.13 -7.60
N VAL A 19 10.56 5.17 -6.88
CA VAL A 19 9.61 5.06 -5.75
C VAL A 19 8.33 5.81 -6.06
N ALA A 20 7.25 5.06 -6.29
CA ALA A 20 5.89 5.60 -6.31
C ALA A 20 5.39 5.86 -4.88
N TYR A 21 4.90 7.06 -4.61
CA TYR A 21 4.36 7.45 -3.31
C TYR A 21 2.94 8.02 -3.44
N ALA A 22 2.04 7.55 -2.58
CA ALA A 22 0.71 8.10 -2.43
C ALA A 22 0.28 8.09 -0.96
N ARG A 23 -0.52 9.09 -0.57
CA ARG A 23 -1.10 9.19 0.77
C ARG A 23 -2.59 8.90 0.72
N ALA A 24 -3.02 7.85 1.41
CA ALA A 24 -4.43 7.58 1.64
C ALA A 24 -5.01 8.54 2.70
N TYR A 25 -6.25 8.99 2.50
CA TYR A 25 -6.93 9.95 3.39
C TYR A 25 -8.15 9.36 4.10
N ASN A 26 -8.68 8.24 3.59
CA ASN A 26 -9.77 7.46 4.17
C ASN A 26 -9.70 6.02 3.62
N THR A 27 -10.51 5.11 4.17
CA THR A 27 -10.46 3.69 3.79
C THR A 27 -10.82 3.44 2.33
N ASP A 28 -11.73 4.22 1.75
CA ASP A 28 -12.12 4.05 0.35
C ASP A 28 -11.01 4.51 -0.60
N HIS A 29 -10.34 5.62 -0.28
CA HIS A 29 -9.18 6.09 -1.01
C HIS A 29 -8.03 5.08 -0.93
N GLN A 30 -7.78 4.50 0.24
CA GLN A 30 -6.77 3.45 0.43
C GLN A 30 -7.02 2.25 -0.50
N SER A 31 -8.28 1.82 -0.64
CA SER A 31 -8.66 0.74 -1.58
C SER A 31 -8.51 1.14 -3.05
N ARG A 32 -8.85 2.38 -3.43
CA ARG A 32 -8.68 2.87 -4.81
C ARG A 32 -7.22 2.94 -5.23
N LEU A 33 -6.33 3.36 -4.33
CA LEU A 33 -4.89 3.41 -4.60
C LEU A 33 -4.30 2.02 -4.94
N LEU A 34 -4.90 0.92 -4.47
CA LEU A 34 -4.48 -0.42 -4.88
C LEU A 34 -4.77 -0.70 -6.36
N LEU A 35 -5.87 -0.16 -6.89
CA LEU A 35 -6.22 -0.30 -8.31
C LEU A 35 -5.24 0.50 -9.17
N GLU A 36 -4.94 1.72 -8.76
CA GLU A 36 -3.95 2.58 -9.44
C GLU A 36 -2.55 1.94 -9.41
N ALA A 37 -2.14 1.39 -8.26
CA ALA A 37 -0.88 0.67 -8.13
C ALA A 37 -0.83 -0.57 -9.04
N ALA A 38 -1.92 -1.34 -9.14
CA ALA A 38 -1.99 -2.46 -10.07
C ALA A 38 -1.83 -2.00 -11.53
N SER A 39 -2.45 -0.88 -11.93
CA SER A 39 -2.26 -0.30 -13.26
C SER A 39 -0.79 0.07 -13.51
N MET A 40 -0.11 0.69 -12.54
CA MET A 40 1.31 1.03 -12.66
C MET A 40 2.19 -0.22 -12.80
N MET A 41 1.86 -1.31 -12.09
CA MET A 41 2.59 -2.58 -12.13
C MET A 41 2.44 -3.33 -13.46
N ILE A 42 1.43 -3.01 -14.26
CA ILE A 42 1.27 -3.55 -15.63
C ILE A 42 2.27 -2.88 -16.58
N GLU A 43 2.50 -1.57 -16.43
CA GLU A 43 3.36 -0.80 -17.33
C GLU A 43 4.85 -0.89 -16.94
N THR A 44 5.12 -0.93 -15.63
CA THR A 44 6.49 -0.90 -15.08
C THR A 44 6.67 -2.01 -14.05
N ARG A 45 7.87 -2.61 -14.01
CA ARG A 45 8.19 -3.64 -13.04
C ARG A 45 8.43 -3.05 -11.65
N PHE A 46 7.62 -3.44 -10.68
CA PHE A 46 7.86 -3.20 -9.25
C PHE A 46 8.35 -4.48 -8.57
N ALA A 47 8.96 -4.34 -7.39
CA ALA A 47 9.40 -5.47 -6.55
C ALA A 47 8.81 -5.44 -5.14
N LEU A 48 8.35 -4.27 -4.68
CA LEU A 48 7.89 -4.05 -3.30
C LEU A 48 6.71 -3.07 -3.27
N MET A 49 5.68 -3.40 -2.50
CA MET A 49 4.59 -2.52 -2.09
C MET A 49 4.59 -2.42 -0.56
N VAL A 50 4.49 -1.21 -0.03
CA VAL A 50 4.43 -0.95 1.41
C VAL A 50 3.15 -0.20 1.75
N VAL A 51 2.40 -0.68 2.74
CA VAL A 51 1.24 0.02 3.31
C VAL A 51 1.51 0.34 4.79
N ASP A 52 1.83 1.60 5.06
CA ASP A 52 2.10 2.11 6.41
C ASP A 52 1.06 3.18 6.80
N SER A 53 0.05 2.90 7.64
CA SER A 53 -0.33 1.58 8.20
C SER A 53 -1.65 1.08 7.63
N ALA A 54 -1.81 -0.24 7.58
CA ALA A 54 -2.96 -0.87 6.94
C ALA A 54 -4.27 -0.65 7.71
N THR A 55 -4.22 -0.38 9.02
CA THR A 55 -5.42 -0.33 9.88
C THR A 55 -5.73 1.05 10.47
N ALA A 56 -4.84 2.04 10.39
CA ALA A 56 -5.04 3.34 11.03
C ALA A 56 -6.34 4.02 10.57
N LEU A 57 -6.57 4.12 9.25
CA LEU A 57 -7.77 4.75 8.70
C LEU A 57 -9.06 3.98 9.05
N TYR A 58 -8.98 2.67 9.21
CA TYR A 58 -10.12 1.87 9.66
C TYR A 58 -10.53 2.18 11.10
N ARG A 59 -9.61 2.66 11.95
CA ARG A 59 -9.92 3.03 13.34
C ARG A 59 -10.67 4.36 13.41
N THR A 60 -10.38 5.29 12.50
CA THR A 60 -11.04 6.60 12.43
C THR A 60 -12.40 6.52 11.73
N ASP A 61 -12.46 5.80 10.60
CA ASP A 61 -13.61 5.87 9.69
C ASP A 61 -14.80 5.00 10.18
N PHE A 62 -14.52 4.00 11.02
CA PHE A 62 -15.53 3.06 11.54
C PHE A 62 -15.60 3.08 13.08
N SER A 63 -15.62 4.25 13.71
CA SER A 63 -15.41 4.40 15.17
C SER A 63 -16.51 3.75 16.05
N GLY A 64 -17.70 3.49 15.53
CA GLY A 64 -18.83 2.96 16.29
C GLY A 64 -18.76 1.46 16.56
N ARG A 65 -19.22 1.01 17.74
CA ARG A 65 -19.32 -0.44 18.06
C ARG A 65 -20.22 -1.21 17.07
N GLY A 66 -21.27 -0.57 16.56
CA GLY A 66 -22.16 -1.16 15.54
C GLY A 66 -21.53 -1.30 14.16
N GLU A 67 -20.37 -0.68 13.93
CA GLU A 67 -19.69 -0.65 12.63
C GLU A 67 -18.55 -1.68 12.55
N LEU A 68 -18.32 -2.44 13.62
CA LEU A 68 -17.24 -3.43 13.68
C LEU A 68 -17.34 -4.45 12.54
N SER A 69 -18.54 -4.96 12.25
CA SER A 69 -18.75 -5.91 11.15
C SER A 69 -18.43 -5.29 9.79
N ALA A 70 -18.90 -4.05 9.54
CA ALA A 70 -18.61 -3.31 8.30
C ALA A 70 -17.10 -3.06 8.14
N ARG A 71 -16.42 -2.64 9.22
CA ARG A 71 -14.97 -2.46 9.27
C ARG A 71 -14.24 -3.76 8.90
N GLN A 72 -14.61 -4.88 9.53
CA GLN A 72 -13.99 -6.18 9.28
C GLN A 72 -14.21 -6.66 7.84
N MET A 73 -15.42 -6.51 7.31
CA MET A 73 -15.70 -6.84 5.91
C MET A 73 -14.90 -5.99 4.94
N HIS A 74 -14.79 -4.68 5.18
CA HIS A 74 -14.05 -3.78 4.32
C HIS A 74 -12.53 -4.04 4.39
N LEU A 75 -11.98 -4.23 5.59
CA LEU A 75 -10.57 -4.57 5.78
C LEU A 75 -10.23 -5.93 5.15
N ALA A 76 -11.09 -6.94 5.30
CA ALA A 76 -10.88 -8.25 4.68
C ALA A 76 -10.85 -8.17 3.14
N LYS A 77 -11.66 -7.30 2.54
CA LYS A 77 -11.59 -7.04 1.08
C LYS A 77 -10.27 -6.38 0.70
N PHE A 78 -9.84 -5.37 1.45
CA PHE A 78 -8.56 -4.69 1.23
C PHE A 78 -7.36 -5.65 1.31
N LEU A 79 -7.28 -6.49 2.35
CA LEU A 79 -6.22 -7.48 2.50
C LEU A 79 -6.23 -8.54 1.39
N ARG A 80 -7.40 -8.97 0.92
CA ARG A 80 -7.50 -9.87 -0.25
C ARG A 80 -6.99 -9.21 -1.53
N SER A 81 -7.25 -7.93 -1.73
CA SER A 81 -6.70 -7.19 -2.87
C SER A 81 -5.18 -7.11 -2.80
N LEU A 82 -4.60 -6.88 -1.61
CA LEU A 82 -3.15 -6.92 -1.42
C LEU A 82 -2.55 -8.30 -1.74
N GLN A 83 -3.17 -9.38 -1.25
CA GLN A 83 -2.73 -10.74 -1.56
C GLN A 83 -2.79 -10.99 -3.08
N LYS A 84 -3.87 -10.57 -3.73
CA LYS A 84 -4.01 -10.71 -5.19
C LYS A 84 -2.90 -9.96 -5.93
N ILE A 85 -2.57 -8.74 -5.53
CA ILE A 85 -1.46 -7.98 -6.12
C ILE A 85 -0.12 -8.72 -5.95
N ALA A 86 0.14 -9.28 -4.77
CA ALA A 86 1.35 -10.07 -4.52
C ALA A 86 1.43 -11.29 -5.46
N ASP A 87 0.32 -12.02 -5.61
CA ASP A 87 0.26 -13.23 -6.42
C ASP A 87 0.33 -12.93 -7.93
N GLU A 88 -0.33 -11.84 -8.37
CA GLU A 88 -0.45 -11.47 -9.79
C GLU A 88 0.85 -10.87 -10.34
N PHE A 89 1.52 -10.01 -9.56
CA PHE A 89 2.73 -9.31 -10.01
C PHE A 89 4.03 -9.88 -9.43
N GLY A 90 3.95 -10.83 -8.49
CA GLY A 90 5.11 -11.43 -7.84
C GLY A 90 5.89 -10.42 -6.97
N VAL A 91 5.22 -9.40 -6.44
CA VAL A 91 5.82 -8.36 -5.60
C VAL A 91 5.72 -8.71 -4.12
N ALA A 92 6.71 -8.28 -3.32
CA ALA A 92 6.61 -8.35 -1.87
C ALA A 92 5.61 -7.30 -1.37
N VAL A 93 4.70 -7.67 -0.48
CA VAL A 93 3.77 -6.74 0.17
C VAL A 93 4.05 -6.68 1.66
N VAL A 94 4.39 -5.49 2.16
CA VAL A 94 4.69 -5.24 3.57
C VAL A 94 3.64 -4.30 4.16
N ILE A 95 3.06 -4.68 5.29
CA ILE A 95 2.07 -3.87 6.00
C ILE A 95 2.51 -3.62 7.45
N THR A 96 2.15 -2.45 7.98
CA THR A 96 2.26 -2.13 9.42
C THR A 96 0.87 -1.98 10.04
N ASN A 97 0.75 -2.07 11.37
CA ASN A 97 -0.50 -2.00 12.14
C ASN A 97 -0.33 -1.30 13.49
#